data_AF-A0A9E5MUS5-F1
#
_entry.id   AF-A0A9E5MUS5-F1
#
_cell.length_a   1.000
_cell.length_b   1.000
_cell.length_c   1.000
_cell.angle_alpha   90.00
_cell.angle_beta   90.00
_cell.angle_gamma   90.00
#
_symmetry.space_group_name_H-M   'P 1'
#
loop_
_entity.id
_entity.type
_entity.pdbx_description
1 polymer ?
#
loop_
_entity_poly.entity_id
_entity_poly.type
_entity_poly.pdbx_seq_one_letter_code
_entity_poly.pdbx_strand_id
1 'polypeptide(L)'
;ELALIIGRGGRHIEAADAMSHVFGYACYNDVSLRDFQRHASQFTPGKNFPATGAFGPYLVTADEMGELKGKRIQTRLNGEIMQDATL
;
A
#
# COMPACT_ATOMS: atom_id res chain seq x y z
N GLU A 1 -4.26 0.67 -2.04
CA GLU A 1 -3.53 -0.03 -0.95
C GLU A 1 -2.94 0.99 0.02
N LEU A 2 -2.63 0.57 1.25
CA LEU A 2 -1.86 1.36 2.21
C LEU A 2 -0.40 0.90 2.15
N ALA A 3 0.51 1.77 1.72
CA ALA A 3 1.93 1.48 1.80
C ALA A 3 2.46 1.78 3.20
N LEU A 4 3.27 0.87 3.74
CA LEU A 4 4.05 1.06 4.95
C LEU A 4 5.49 1.38 4.56
N ILE A 5 6.04 2.46 5.11
CA ILE A 5 7.42 2.87 4.87
C ILE A 5 8.25 2.42 6.07
N ILE A 6 9.24 1.56 5.83
CA ILE A 6 10.11 1.02 6.87
C ILE A 6 11.19 2.06 7.20
N GLY A 7 11.22 2.52 8.46
CA GLY A 7 12.25 3.44 8.97
C GLY A 7 13.44 2.73 9.60
N ARG A 8 13.18 1.59 10.24
CA ARG A 8 14.21 0.76 10.88
C ARG A 8 14.15 -0.64 10.28
N GLY A 9 15.24 -1.06 9.63
CA GLY A 9 15.35 -2.43 9.13
C GLY A 9 15.43 -3.47 10.27
N GLY A 10 15.31 -4.75 9.90
CA GLY A 10 15.44 -5.86 10.83
C GLY A 10 15.17 -7.20 10.14
N ARG A 11 15.48 -8.29 10.84
CA ARG A 11 15.16 -9.66 10.42
C ARG A 11 14.59 -10.39 11.62
N HIS A 12 13.56 -11.21 11.40
CA HIS A 12 12.81 -11.89 12.47
C HIS A 12 12.31 -10.90 13.54
N ILE A 13 11.74 -9.76 13.09
CA ILE A 13 11.13 -8.77 13.99
C ILE A 13 9.93 -9.45 14.66
N GLU A 14 9.88 -9.41 15.98
CA GLU A 14 8.75 -9.94 16.74
C GLU A 14 7.47 -9.18 16.37
N ALA A 15 6.33 -9.88 16.29
CA ALA A 15 5.07 -9.27 15.85
C ALA A 15 4.66 -8.07 16.72
N ALA A 16 4.97 -8.11 18.02
CA ALA A 16 4.71 -7.02 18.96
C ALA A 16 5.53 -5.75 18.66
N ASP A 17 6.72 -5.90 18.08
CA ASP A 17 7.63 -4.79 17.79
C ASP A 17 7.46 -4.23 16.37
N ALA A 18 6.70 -4.91 15.50
CA ALA A 18 6.59 -4.60 14.08
C ALA A 18 6.29 -3.12 13.79
N MET A 19 5.36 -2.51 14.54
CA MET A 19 4.96 -1.12 14.32
C MET A 19 6.04 -0.10 14.71
N SER A 20 6.97 -0.46 15.62
CA SER A 20 8.11 0.41 15.96
C SER A 20 9.13 0.54 14.83
N HIS A 21 9.06 -0.33 13.81
CA HIS A 21 9.91 -0.29 12.63
C HIS A 21 9.33 0.54 11.47
N VAL A 22 8.05 0.92 11.55
CA VAL A 22 7.35 1.68 10.53
C VAL A 22 7.59 3.18 10.75
N PHE A 23 8.17 3.85 9.77
CA PHE A 23 8.35 5.31 9.80
C PHE A 23 7.05 6.06 9.51
N GLY A 24 6.25 5.53 8.59
CA GLY A 24 5.03 6.19 8.17
C GLY A 24 4.26 5.41 7.10
N TYR A 25 3.28 6.08 6.54
CA TYR A 25 2.32 5.51 5.61
C TYR A 25 2.09 6.43 4.41
N ALA A 26 1.66 5.85 3.30
CA ALA A 26 1.18 6.60 2.14
C ALA A 26 0.13 5.81 1.37
N CYS A 27 -0.65 6.49 0.53
CA CYS A 27 -1.49 5.79 -0.43
C CYS A 27 -0.61 5.16 -1.52
N TYR A 28 -0.98 3.94 -1.94
CA TYR A 28 -0.36 3.25 -3.06
C TYR A 28 -1.41 2.64 -3.97
N ASN A 29 -1.20 2.72 -5.28
CA ASN A 29 -2.04 2.07 -6.27
C ASN A 29 -1.24 0.98 -6.99
N ASP A 30 -1.53 -0.28 -6.65
CA ASP A 30 -0.89 -1.47 -7.23
C ASP A 30 -1.61 -1.93 -8.52
N VAL A 31 -1.50 -1.10 -9.55
CA VAL A 31 -2.23 -1.31 -10.81
C VAL A 31 -1.76 -2.60 -11.47
N SER A 32 -2.74 -3.38 -11.94
CA SER A 32 -2.52 -4.69 -12.53
C SER A 32 -2.97 -4.74 -13.98
N LEU A 33 -2.05 -4.99 -14.90
CA LEU A 33 -2.40 -5.36 -16.28
C LEU A 33 -2.72 -6.85 -16.30
N ARG A 34 -4.01 -7.17 -16.18
CA ARG A 34 -4.45 -8.55 -15.90
C ARG A 34 -4.15 -9.52 -17.04
N ASP A 35 -4.14 -9.07 -18.28
CA ASP A 35 -3.79 -9.90 -19.43
C ASP A 35 -2.33 -10.37 -19.31
N PHE A 36 -1.41 -9.42 -19.04
CA PHE A 36 0.00 -9.71 -18.82
C PHE A 36 0.26 -10.52 -17.55
N GLN A 37 -0.44 -10.22 -16.46
CA GLN A 37 -0.32 -10.94 -15.19
C GLN A 37 -0.65 -12.43 -15.35
N ARG A 38 -1.58 -12.78 -16.25
CA ARG A 38 -2.06 -14.16 -16.44
C ARG A 38 -1.26 -14.96 -17.47
N HIS A 39 -0.31 -14.36 -18.16
CA HIS A 39 0.58 -15.09 -19.09
C HIS A 39 1.60 -15.99 -18.38
N ALA A 40 1.73 -15.88 -17.06
CA ALA A 40 2.59 -16.73 -16.24
C ALA A 40 1.92 -17.05 -14.90
N SER A 41 2.54 -17.96 -14.12
CA SER A 41 2.12 -18.24 -12.74
C SER A 41 2.51 -17.13 -11.75
N GLN A 42 3.46 -16.27 -12.13
CA GLN A 42 3.94 -15.15 -11.32
C GLN A 42 3.18 -13.87 -11.66
N PHE A 43 3.01 -12.97 -10.68
CA PHE A 43 2.28 -11.72 -10.87
C PHE A 43 3.13 -10.57 -11.44
N THR A 44 4.45 -10.65 -11.30
CA THR A 44 5.41 -9.63 -11.76
C THR A 44 5.14 -9.14 -13.19
N PRO A 45 4.85 -10.01 -14.18
CA PRO A 45 4.64 -9.57 -15.56
C PRO A 45 3.48 -8.59 -15.74
N GLY A 46 2.50 -8.51 -14.83
CA GLY A 46 1.41 -7.54 -14.92
C GLY A 46 1.48 -6.41 -13.91
N LYS A 47 2.57 -6.32 -13.13
CA LYS A 47 2.70 -5.47 -11.93
C LYS A 47 3.88 -4.50 -11.96
N ASN A 48 4.66 -4.48 -13.05
CA ASN A 48 5.91 -3.71 -13.16
C ASN A 48 5.96 -2.78 -14.38
N PHE A 49 4.81 -2.45 -14.97
CA PHE A 49 4.76 -1.54 -16.12
C PHE A 49 5.05 -0.09 -15.70
N PRO A 50 5.55 0.76 -16.61
CA PRO A 50 5.71 2.19 -16.32
C PRO A 50 4.39 2.82 -15.87
N ALA A 51 4.46 3.66 -14.82
CA ALA A 51 3.33 4.39 -14.25
C ALA A 51 2.19 3.53 -13.63
N THR A 52 2.47 2.28 -13.22
CA THR A 52 1.47 1.42 -12.56
C THR A 52 1.64 1.25 -11.04
N GLY A 53 2.60 1.96 -10.44
CA GLY A 53 2.88 1.94 -8.99
C GLY A 53 2.79 3.33 -8.38
N ALA A 54 1.66 4.02 -8.53
CA ALA A 54 1.51 5.38 -8.03
C ALA A 54 1.59 5.39 -6.50
N PHE A 55 2.45 6.26 -5.94
CA PHE A 55 2.73 6.36 -4.51
C PHE A 55 2.61 7.83 -4.06
N GLY A 56 2.07 8.06 -2.86
CA GLY A 56 1.94 9.40 -2.27
C GLY A 56 0.51 9.95 -2.33
N PRO A 57 0.29 11.26 -2.54
CA PRO A 57 1.30 12.30 -2.82
C PRO A 57 2.14 12.68 -1.59
N TYR A 58 1.68 12.32 -0.40
CA TYR A 58 2.38 12.56 0.85
C TYR A 58 2.74 11.25 1.53
N LEU A 59 3.82 11.31 2.29
CA LEU A 59 4.12 10.38 3.36
C LEU A 59 3.67 11.04 4.66
N VAL A 60 2.89 10.33 5.46
CA VAL A 60 2.47 10.75 6.81
C VAL A 60 3.22 9.90 7.82
N THR A 61 3.88 10.51 8.81
CA THR A 61 4.64 9.76 9.81
C THR A 61 3.70 8.93 10.70
N ALA A 62 4.23 7.88 11.32
CA ALA A 62 3.42 6.97 12.11
C ALA A 62 2.76 7.66 13.32
N ASP A 63 3.43 8.63 13.93
CA ASP A 63 2.92 9.44 15.04
C ASP A 63 1.84 10.43 14.60
N GLU A 64 1.96 11.06 13.43
CA GLU A 64 0.91 11.92 12.86
C GLU A 64 -0.32 11.12 12.44
N MET A 65 -0.14 9.89 11.93
CA MET A 65 -1.24 9.04 11.50
C MET A 65 -2.06 8.49 12.68
N GLY A 66 -1.38 8.15 13.79
CA GLY A 66 -2.00 7.51 14.95
C GLY A 66 -2.51 6.09 14.65
N GLU A 67 -3.51 5.64 15.38
CA GLU A 67 -4.07 4.28 15.24
C GLU A 67 -4.77 4.10 13.89
N LEU A 68 -4.40 3.05 13.14
CA LEU A 68 -5.00 2.76 11.83
C LEU A 68 -6.41 2.17 11.92
N LYS A 69 -6.72 1.47 13.01
CA LYS A 69 -7.95 0.73 13.19
C LYS A 69 -9.17 1.64 13.04
N GLY A 70 -10.08 1.28 12.14
CA GLY A 70 -11.30 2.05 11.91
C GLY A 70 -11.14 3.20 10.91
N LYS A 71 -9.91 3.49 10.43
CA LYS A 71 -9.72 4.41 9.30
C LYS A 71 -10.22 3.75 8.01
N ARG A 72 -10.54 4.57 7.00
CA ARG A 72 -11.05 4.09 5.72
C ARG A 72 -10.04 4.25 4.60
N ILE A 73 -10.05 3.32 3.67
CA ILE A 73 -9.36 3.41 2.38
C ILE A 73 -10.38 3.30 1.25
N GLN A 74 -10.29 4.21 0.29
CA GLN A 74 -11.23 4.29 -0.83
C GLN A 74 -10.48 4.52 -2.15
N THR A 75 -10.97 3.88 -3.20
CA THR A 75 -10.58 4.19 -4.58
C THR A 75 -11.79 4.73 -5.32
N ARG A 76 -11.62 5.86 -6.00
CA ARG A 76 -12.67 6.48 -6.81
C ARG A 76 -12.24 6.57 -8.27
N LEU A 77 -13.16 6.27 -9.18
CA LEU A 77 -12.97 6.43 -10.62
C LEU A 77 -14.03 7.41 -11.13
N ASN A 78 -13.60 8.55 -11.66
CA ASN A 78 -14.50 9.59 -12.15
C ASN A 78 -15.56 10.03 -11.12
N GLY A 79 -15.19 10.03 -9.83
CA GLY A 79 -16.07 10.38 -8.72
C GLY A 79 -16.87 9.21 -8.13
N GLU A 80 -16.99 8.09 -8.83
CA GLU A 80 -17.68 6.89 -8.35
C GLU A 80 -16.77 6.04 -7.45
N ILE A 81 -17.33 5.51 -6.35
CA ILE A 81 -16.59 4.63 -5.43
C ILE A 81 -16.52 3.23 -6.03
N MET A 82 -15.30 2.78 -6.32
CA MET A 82 -15.05 1.44 -6.85
C MET A 82 -14.61 0.45 -5.76
N GLN A 83 -13.99 0.97 -4.71
CA GLN A 83 -13.50 0.20 -3.56
C GLN A 83 -13.68 1.01 -2.29
N ASP A 84 -14.13 0.37 -1.22
CA ASP A 84 -14.36 0.98 0.09
C ASP A 84 -14.11 -0.07 1.18
N ALA A 85 -13.12 0.16 2.03
CA ALA A 85 -12.74 -0.76 3.09
C ALA A 85 -12.33 -0.01 4.36
N THR A 86 -12.48 -0.69 5.50
CA THR A 86 -11.96 -0.25 6.79
C THR A 86 -10.63 -0.94 7.05
N LEU A 87 -9.64 -0.17 7.51
CA LEU A 87 -8.32 -0.62 7.94
C LEU A 87 -8.36 -1.15 9.37
#